data_AF-A0A2K8SN78-F1
#
_entry.id   AF-A0A2K8SN78-F1
#
_cell.length_a   1.000
_cell.length_b   1.000
_cell.length_c   1.000
_cell.angle_alpha   90.00
_cell.angle_beta   90.00
_cell.angle_gamma   90.00
#
_symmetry.space_group_name_H-M   'P 1'
#
loop_
_entity.id
_entity.type
_entity.pdbx_description
1 polymer ?
#
loop_
_entity_poly.entity_id
_entity_poly.type
_entity_poly.pdbx_seq_one_letter_code
_entity_poly.pdbx_strand_id
1 'polypeptide(L)'
;MPTFEVLGLHFGISKTEANDTFHYWLEILRKVLPSSLLEQVEKHDSDYAIAIELLTEFQLIVDSMEQPRARPSDNQEQKKYFSGKKRQHTFKNQFVTLPEGKDIVDVEVGEKGPTSDINLFRGQQEKFDNNQMFEGDKALSRRKEY
;
A
#
# COMPACT_ATOMS: atom_id res chain seq x y z
N MET A 1 -16.45 -6.78 12.67
CA MET A 1 -16.02 -8.06 12.05
C MET A 1 -15.50 -8.91 13.20
N PRO A 2 -16.03 -10.11 13.50
CA PRO A 2 -15.55 -10.90 14.62
C PRO A 2 -14.29 -11.63 14.16
N THR A 3 -13.16 -10.92 14.15
CA THR A 3 -11.90 -11.38 13.56
C THR A 3 -11.33 -12.58 14.29
N PHE A 4 -11.30 -12.57 15.62
CA PHE A 4 -10.64 -13.64 16.39
C PHE A 4 -11.51 -14.85 16.69
N GLU A 5 -12.83 -14.71 16.69
CA GLU A 5 -13.74 -15.86 16.85
C GLU A 5 -13.70 -16.76 15.61
N VAL A 6 -13.72 -16.14 14.43
CA VAL A 6 -13.59 -16.86 13.15
C VAL A 6 -12.21 -17.53 13.04
N LEU A 7 -11.14 -16.83 13.42
CA LEU A 7 -9.80 -17.41 13.48
C LEU A 7 -9.73 -18.59 14.46
N GLY A 8 -10.31 -18.45 15.65
CA GLY A 8 -10.39 -19.53 16.64
C GLY A 8 -11.08 -20.78 16.07
N LEU A 9 -12.20 -20.60 15.37
CA LEU A 9 -12.90 -21.70 14.69
C LEU A 9 -12.06 -22.34 13.58
N HIS A 10 -11.37 -21.55 12.74
CA HIS A 10 -10.55 -22.08 11.64
C HIS A 10 -9.34 -22.88 12.11
N PHE A 11 -8.71 -22.47 13.21
CA PHE A 11 -7.49 -23.08 13.72
C PHE A 11 -7.72 -24.03 14.91
N GLY A 12 -8.96 -24.20 15.37
CA GLY A 12 -9.29 -25.05 16.50
C GLY A 12 -8.76 -24.53 17.84
N ILE A 13 -8.62 -23.21 17.98
CA ILE A 13 -8.10 -22.53 19.18
C ILE A 13 -9.15 -21.59 19.79
N SER A 14 -8.94 -21.16 21.03
CA SER A 14 -9.83 -20.20 21.65
C SER A 14 -9.73 -18.82 20.99
N LYS A 15 -10.79 -18.01 21.09
CA LYS A 15 -10.77 -16.59 20.67
C LYS A 15 -9.61 -15.82 21.31
N THR A 16 -9.36 -16.07 22.59
CA THR A 16 -8.28 -15.44 23.36
C THR A 16 -6.92 -15.84 22.79
N GLU A 17 -6.72 -17.13 22.52
CA GLU A 17 -5.44 -17.61 21.98
C GLU A 17 -5.19 -17.12 20.55
N ALA A 18 -6.23 -17.01 19.72
CA ALA A 18 -6.13 -16.37 18.40
C ALA A 18 -5.74 -14.89 18.51
N ASN A 19 -6.28 -14.18 19.50
CA ASN A 19 -5.96 -12.78 19.76
C ASN A 19 -4.51 -12.61 20.23
N ASP A 20 -4.09 -13.39 21.23
CA ASP A 20 -2.75 -13.33 21.81
C ASP A 20 -1.69 -13.67 20.77
N THR A 21 -1.90 -14.75 20.01
CA THR A 21 -1.00 -15.18 18.94
C THR A 21 -0.84 -14.09 17.87
N PHE A 22 -1.94 -13.47 17.42
CA PHE A 22 -1.89 -12.42 16.42
C PHE A 22 -1.09 -11.21 16.89
N HIS A 23 -1.34 -10.72 18.11
CA HIS A 23 -0.66 -9.54 18.63
C HIS A 23 0.82 -9.82 18.90
N TYR A 24 1.15 -11.01 19.40
CA TYR A 24 2.54 -11.45 19.58
C TYR A 24 3.32 -11.40 18.26
N TRP A 25 2.78 -12.00 17.19
CA TRP A 25 3.45 -11.97 15.89
C TRP A 25 3.46 -10.59 15.25
N LEU A 26 2.39 -9.80 15.39
CA LEU A 26 2.34 -8.45 14.82
C LEU A 26 3.45 -7.55 15.38
N GLU A 27 3.74 -7.65 16.69
CA GLU A 27 4.84 -6.90 17.31
C GLU A 27 6.21 -7.30 16.77
N ILE A 28 6.42 -8.60 16.50
CA ILE A 28 7.65 -9.11 15.91
C ILE A 28 7.75 -8.61 14.46
N LEU A 29 6.73 -8.86 13.64
CA LEU A 29 6.72 -8.50 12.22
C LEU A 29 6.96 -7.01 12.00
N ARG A 30 6.41 -6.14 12.85
CA ARG A 30 6.68 -4.68 12.79
C ARG A 30 8.15 -4.30 12.99
N LYS A 31 8.95 -5.16 13.63
CA LYS A 31 10.38 -4.93 13.87
C LYS A 31 11.27 -5.57 12.81
N VAL A 32 10.83 -6.68 12.21
CA VAL A 32 11.67 -7.46 11.27
C VAL A 32 11.35 -7.17 9.81
N LEU A 33 10.11 -6.81 9.47
CA LEU A 33 9.77 -6.48 8.10
C LEU A 33 10.38 -5.12 7.74
N PRO A 34 11.15 -5.03 6.65
CA PRO A 34 11.71 -3.76 6.22
C PRO A 34 10.59 -2.82 5.76
N SER A 35 10.83 -1.51 5.91
CA SER A 35 10.05 -0.49 5.24
C SER A 35 10.34 -0.48 3.72
N SER A 36 9.59 0.31 2.95
CA SER A 36 9.88 0.48 1.52
C SER A 36 11.28 1.09 1.31
N LEU A 37 11.88 0.87 0.13
CA LEU A 37 13.21 1.40 -0.19
C LEU A 37 13.31 2.91 0.09
N LEU A 38 12.33 3.70 -0.37
CA LEU A 38 12.35 5.15 -0.17
C LEU A 38 12.24 5.52 1.31
N GLU A 39 11.40 4.84 2.10
CA GLU A 39 11.27 5.09 3.54
C GLU A 39 12.57 4.74 4.29
N GLN A 40 13.32 3.73 3.86
CA GLN A 40 14.61 3.38 4.47
C GLN A 40 15.66 4.48 4.30
N VAL A 41 15.67 5.17 3.15
CA VAL A 41 16.69 6.18 2.81
C VAL A 41 16.21 7.63 2.95
N GLU A 42 14.93 7.86 3.25
CA GLU A 42 14.30 9.20 3.31
C GLU A 42 15.05 10.20 4.22
N LYS A 43 15.68 9.71 5.30
CA LYS A 43 16.40 10.56 6.26
C LYS A 43 17.85 10.85 5.88
N HIS A 44 18.33 10.29 4.77
CA HIS A 44 19.70 10.38 4.31
C HIS A 44 19.73 10.91 2.87
N ASP A 45 19.82 12.24 2.73
CA ASP A 45 19.71 12.92 1.43
C ASP A 45 20.62 12.35 0.33
N SER A 46 21.85 11.93 0.68
CA SER A 46 22.78 11.30 -0.27
C SER A 46 22.26 9.96 -0.77
N ASP A 47 21.77 9.13 0.13
CA ASP A 47 21.33 7.77 -0.15
C ASP A 47 20.00 7.82 -0.90
N TYR A 48 19.13 8.76 -0.54
CA TYR A 48 17.92 9.06 -1.27
C TYR A 48 18.22 9.49 -2.72
N ALA A 49 19.14 10.43 -2.93
CA ALA A 49 19.52 10.87 -4.28
C ALA A 49 20.08 9.73 -5.13
N ILE A 50 20.95 8.90 -4.55
CA ILE A 50 21.51 7.71 -5.23
C ILE A 50 20.39 6.72 -5.57
N ALA A 51 19.46 6.47 -4.64
CA ALA A 51 18.34 5.56 -4.88
C ALA A 51 17.46 6.07 -6.03
N ILE A 52 17.10 7.35 -6.04
CA ILE A 52 16.30 7.95 -7.12
C ILE A 52 17.03 7.84 -8.46
N GLU A 53 18.33 8.10 -8.53
CA GLU A 53 19.14 7.95 -9.75
C GLU A 53 19.13 6.50 -10.24
N LEU A 54 19.43 5.53 -9.37
CA LEU A 54 19.47 4.11 -9.73
C LEU A 54 18.12 3.55 -10.17
N LEU A 55 17.02 4.04 -9.60
CA LEU A 55 15.67 3.61 -9.96
C LEU A 55 15.30 3.96 -11.41
N THR A 56 15.92 5.00 -12.00
CA THR A 56 15.66 5.39 -13.39
C THR A 56 16.09 4.35 -14.41
N GLU A 57 17.02 3.46 -14.06
CA GLU A 57 17.46 2.32 -14.87
C GLU A 57 16.39 1.21 -14.98
N PHE A 58 15.35 1.28 -14.14
CA PHE A 58 14.28 0.29 -14.09
C PHE A 58 12.96 0.89 -14.55
N GLN A 59 12.16 0.08 -15.25
CA GLN A 59 10.74 0.35 -15.44
C GLN A 59 9.99 -0.17 -14.22
N LEU A 60 9.57 0.74 -13.32
CA LEU A 60 8.95 0.37 -12.04
C LEU A 60 7.50 -0.07 -12.25
N ILE A 61 7.06 -1.12 -11.56
CA ILE A 61 5.70 -1.63 -11.66
C ILE A 61 4.82 -0.94 -10.62
N VAL A 62 3.69 -0.40 -11.07
CA VAL A 62 2.69 0.28 -10.23
C VAL A 62 1.42 -0.54 -10.22
N ASP A 63 0.97 -0.90 -9.02
CA ASP A 63 -0.30 -1.59 -8.83
C ASP A 63 -1.04 -1.06 -7.60
N SER A 64 -2.35 -1.23 -7.59
CA SER A 64 -3.22 -0.76 -6.50
C SER A 64 -4.14 -1.85 -5.99
N MET A 65 -4.38 -1.85 -4.69
CA MET A 65 -5.30 -2.80 -4.05
C MET A 65 -6.33 -2.09 -3.19
N GLU A 66 -7.48 -2.74 -3.02
CA GLU A 66 -8.52 -2.28 -2.09
C GLU A 66 -8.76 -3.32 -0.99
N GLN A 67 -8.57 -2.91 0.25
CA GLN A 67 -8.78 -3.73 1.43
C GLN A 67 -10.12 -3.39 2.10
N PRO A 68 -11.01 -4.38 2.35
CA PRO A 68 -12.23 -4.16 3.12
C PRO A 68 -11.92 -3.61 4.51
N ARG A 69 -12.74 -2.66 4.96
CA ARG A 69 -12.67 -2.12 6.32
C ARG A 69 -14.03 -2.11 7.01
N ALA A 70 -14.03 -1.91 8.32
CA ALA A 70 -15.26 -1.71 9.07
C ALA A 70 -16.00 -0.46 8.56
N ARG A 71 -17.30 -0.59 8.35
CA ARG A 71 -18.19 0.53 7.99
C ARG A 71 -18.14 1.57 9.13
N PRO A 72 -17.77 2.83 8.86
CA PRO A 72 -17.86 3.90 9.86
C PRO A 72 -19.29 4.09 10.37
N SER A 73 -19.45 4.51 11.62
CA SER A 73 -20.77 4.84 12.16
C SER A 73 -21.30 6.15 11.59
N ASP A 74 -20.44 7.16 11.42
CA ASP A 74 -20.83 8.45 10.85
C ASP A 74 -21.12 8.34 9.35
N ASN A 75 -22.25 8.91 8.92
CA ASN A 75 -22.71 8.82 7.53
C ASN A 75 -21.83 9.62 6.55
N GLN A 76 -21.24 10.74 6.98
CA GLN A 76 -20.34 11.50 6.10
C GLN A 76 -19.04 10.72 5.89
N GLU A 77 -18.50 10.12 6.95
CA GLU A 77 -17.34 9.23 6.87
C GLU A 77 -17.62 7.98 6.04
N GLN A 78 -18.79 7.35 6.16
CA GLN A 78 -19.15 6.20 5.32
C GLN A 78 -18.98 6.51 3.82
N LYS A 79 -19.52 7.64 3.37
CA LYS A 79 -19.42 8.07 1.97
C LYS A 79 -17.96 8.23 1.51
N LYS A 80 -17.07 8.72 2.39
CA LYS A 80 -15.65 8.92 2.06
C LYS A 80 -14.93 7.62 1.75
N TYR A 81 -15.33 6.49 2.34
CA TYR A 81 -14.64 5.20 2.18
C TYR A 81 -15.40 4.19 1.31
N PHE A 82 -16.60 4.51 0.84
CA PHE A 82 -17.41 3.56 0.07
C PHE A 82 -16.94 3.43 -1.38
N SER A 83 -16.23 2.35 -1.71
CA SER A 83 -15.84 2.04 -3.08
C SER A 83 -17.04 1.56 -3.90
N GLY A 84 -17.38 2.30 -4.95
CA GLY A 84 -18.42 1.90 -5.89
C GLY A 84 -18.07 0.63 -6.69
N LYS A 85 -16.77 0.44 -7.00
CA LYS A 85 -16.27 -0.74 -7.74
C LYS A 85 -16.40 -2.02 -6.90
N LYS A 86 -16.00 -1.97 -5.63
CA LYS A 86 -16.09 -3.11 -4.71
C LYS A 86 -17.43 -3.22 -3.98
N ARG A 87 -18.29 -2.20 -4.09
CA ARG A 87 -19.60 -2.09 -3.42
C ARG A 87 -19.52 -2.25 -1.89
N GLN A 88 -18.42 -1.78 -1.29
CA GLN A 88 -18.16 -1.88 0.14
C GLN A 88 -17.21 -0.76 0.61
N HIS A 89 -17.05 -0.61 1.92
CA HIS A 89 -16.10 0.36 2.48
C HIS A 89 -14.69 -0.23 2.42
N THR A 90 -13.77 0.49 1.78
CA THR A 90 -12.40 0.02 1.58
C THR A 90 -11.38 1.10 1.94
N PHE A 91 -10.19 0.65 2.32
CA PHE A 91 -8.97 1.43 2.12
C PHE A 91 -8.40 1.09 0.75
N LYS A 92 -7.82 2.07 0.08
CA LYS A 92 -7.04 1.89 -1.12
C LYS A 92 -5.55 2.03 -0.78
N ASN A 93 -4.73 1.16 -1.32
CA ASN A 93 -3.28 1.22 -1.20
C ASN A 93 -2.68 1.13 -2.61
N GLN A 94 -1.52 1.75 -2.82
CA GLN A 94 -0.79 1.69 -4.08
C GLN A 94 0.68 1.35 -3.82
N PHE A 95 1.24 0.48 -4.65
CA PHE A 95 2.60 0.00 -4.52
C PHE A 95 3.39 0.37 -5.77
N VAL A 96 4.65 0.76 -5.57
CA VAL A 96 5.66 0.85 -6.61
C VAL A 96 6.71 -0.21 -6.31
N THR A 97 7.00 -1.08 -7.27
CA THR A 97 7.90 -2.23 -7.09
C THR A 97 8.93 -2.30 -8.20
N LEU A 98 10.05 -2.94 -7.90
CA LEU A 98 11.00 -3.34 -8.94
C LEU A 98 10.37 -4.43 -9.85
N PRO A 99 10.84 -4.55 -11.10
CA PRO A 99 10.45 -5.64 -11.99
C PRO A 99 10.51 -7.01 -11.32
N GLU A 100 9.58 -7.89 -11.68
CA GLU A 100 9.43 -9.25 -11.11
C GLU A 100 9.11 -9.27 -9.61
N GLY A 101 8.75 -8.13 -9.00
CA GLY A 101 8.42 -8.04 -7.58
C GLY A 101 9.63 -8.22 -6.67
N LYS A 102 10.84 -7.86 -7.14
CA LYS A 102 12.10 -8.04 -6.39
C LYS A 102 12.15 -7.25 -5.09
N ASP A 103 11.59 -6.04 -5.08
CA ASP A 103 11.50 -5.21 -3.89
C ASP A 103 10.36 -4.19 -3.98
N ILE A 104 9.92 -3.68 -2.83
CA ILE A 104 8.95 -2.59 -2.72
C ILE A 104 9.73 -1.27 -2.64
N VAL A 105 9.58 -0.46 -3.68
CA VAL A 105 10.24 0.84 -3.77
C VAL A 105 9.52 1.87 -2.92
N ASP A 106 8.20 1.96 -3.06
CA ASP A 106 7.36 2.88 -2.29
C ASP A 106 5.95 2.32 -2.11
N VAL A 107 5.26 2.78 -1.06
CA VAL A 107 3.88 2.39 -0.78
C VAL A 107 3.06 3.56 -0.25
N GLU A 108 1.87 3.75 -0.82
CA GLU A 108 0.82 4.61 -0.28
C GLU A 108 -0.22 3.72 0.40
N VAL A 109 -0.49 3.94 1.70
CA VAL A 109 -1.40 3.10 2.48
C VAL A 109 -2.52 3.90 3.14
N GLY A 110 -3.70 3.29 3.24
CA GLY A 110 -4.81 3.82 4.03
C GLY A 110 -5.64 4.89 3.31
N GLU A 111 -5.46 5.05 2.00
CA GLU A 111 -6.21 6.01 1.21
C GLU A 111 -7.69 5.66 1.12
N LYS A 112 -8.52 6.64 0.80
CA LYS A 112 -9.97 6.46 0.70
C LYS A 112 -10.31 5.51 -0.46
N GLY A 113 -11.14 4.50 -0.20
CA GLY A 113 -11.57 3.51 -1.20
C GLY A 113 -12.03 4.08 -2.57
N PRO A 114 -12.83 5.16 -2.62
CA PRO A 114 -13.27 5.77 -3.87
C PRO A 114 -12.17 6.48 -4.68
N THR A 115 -11.00 6.74 -4.11
CA THR A 115 -9.92 7.45 -4.81
C THR A 115 -9.52 6.66 -6.06
N SER A 116 -9.33 7.35 -7.19
CA SER A 116 -8.92 6.70 -8.43
C SER A 116 -7.41 6.39 -8.41
N ASP A 117 -7.04 5.29 -9.07
CA ASP A 117 -5.64 4.82 -9.10
C ASP A 117 -4.73 5.91 -9.70
N ILE A 118 -5.18 6.57 -10.77
CA ILE A 118 -4.43 7.68 -11.39
C ILE A 118 -4.20 8.89 -10.46
N ASN A 119 -5.14 9.21 -9.58
CA ASN A 119 -4.98 10.35 -8.67
C ASN A 119 -3.97 10.03 -7.56
N LEU A 120 -3.98 8.79 -7.05
CA LEU A 120 -2.96 8.32 -6.12
C LEU A 120 -1.58 8.32 -6.79
N PHE A 121 -1.51 7.76 -8.00
CA PHE A 121 -0.27 7.70 -8.74
C PHE A 121 0.34 9.07 -9.04
N ARG A 122 -0.45 10.07 -9.43
CA ARG A 122 0.07 11.42 -9.65
C ARG A 122 0.79 11.98 -8.42
N GLY A 123 0.22 11.80 -7.22
CA GLY A 123 0.88 12.24 -5.98
C GLY A 123 2.13 11.41 -5.68
N GLN A 124 2.05 10.09 -5.84
CA GLN A 124 3.18 9.20 -5.59
C GLN A 124 4.36 9.45 -6.55
N GLN A 125 4.07 9.78 -7.82
CA GLN A 125 5.07 10.11 -8.85
C GLN A 125 5.93 11.33 -8.50
N GLU A 126 5.47 12.23 -7.62
CA GLU A 126 6.24 13.41 -7.21
C GLU A 126 7.51 13.03 -6.45
N LYS A 127 7.55 11.85 -5.83
CA LYS A 127 8.72 11.31 -5.11
C LYS A 127 9.82 10.77 -6.03
N PHE A 128 9.57 10.68 -7.35
CA PHE A 128 10.49 10.05 -8.30
C PHE A 128 11.05 11.07 -9.30
N ASP A 129 12.18 10.72 -9.92
CA ASP A 129 12.77 11.50 -11.00
C ASP A 129 11.77 11.75 -12.13
N ASN A 130 11.94 12.88 -12.83
CA ASN A 130 11.04 13.26 -13.92
C ASN A 130 11.10 12.28 -15.11
N ASN A 131 12.23 11.60 -15.31
CA ASN A 131 12.41 10.62 -16.36
C ASN A 131 12.07 9.19 -15.93
N GLN A 132 11.63 8.97 -14.68
CA GLN A 132 11.31 7.65 -14.17
C GLN A 132 10.26 6.95 -15.06
N MET A 133 10.59 5.74 -15.48
CA MET A 133 9.68 4.88 -16.25
C MET A 133 8.82 4.06 -15.30
N PHE A 134 7.53 3.96 -15.64
CA PHE A 134 6.56 3.16 -14.90
C PHE A 134 5.79 2.24 -15.85
N GLU A 135 5.43 1.06 -15.36
CA GLU A 135 4.52 0.10 -15.97
C GLU A 135 3.34 -0.17 -15.04
N GLY A 136 2.15 -0.30 -15.60
CA GLY A 136 0.96 -0.70 -14.86
C GLY A 136 -0.22 -0.81 -15.82
N ASP A 137 -1.44 -0.85 -15.29
CA ASP A 137 -2.64 -0.77 -16.13
C ASP A 137 -2.59 0.47 -17.04
N LYS A 138 -3.34 0.47 -18.16
CA LYS A 138 -3.30 1.56 -19.17
C LYS A 138 -3.42 2.98 -18.59
N ALA A 139 -4.06 3.13 -17.44
CA ALA A 139 -4.17 4.41 -16.75
C ALA A 139 -2.87 4.85 -16.05
N LEU A 140 -2.05 3.90 -15.59
CA LEU A 140 -0.82 4.08 -14.82
C LEU A 140 0.45 4.00 -15.68
N SER A 141 0.37 3.37 -16.86
CA SER A 141 1.45 3.36 -17.85
C SER A 141 1.62 4.74 -18.49
N ARG A 142 2.44 5.63 -17.89
CA ARG A 142 2.79 6.95 -18.45
C ARG A 142 4.22 7.38 -18.08
N ARG A 143 4.86 8.15 -18.97
CA ARG A 143 5.91 9.12 -18.60
C ARG A 143 5.24 10.33 -17.94
N LYS A 144 5.92 11.04 -17.03
CA LYS A 144 5.51 12.39 -16.61
C LYS A 144 5.53 13.27 -17.87
N GLU A 145 4.37 13.48 -18.49
CA GLU A 145 4.19 14.46 -19.56
C GLU A 145 3.64 15.75 -18.93
N TYR A 146 4.35 16.85 -19.20
CA TYR A 146 4.03 18.22 -18.77
C TYR A 146 2.73 18.75 -19.36
#